data_AF-N1WQ14-F1
#
_entry.id   AF-N1WQ14-F1
#
_cell.length_a   1.000
_cell.length_b   1.000
_cell.length_c   1.000
_cell.angle_alpha   90.00
_cell.angle_beta   90.00
_cell.angle_gamma   90.00
#
_symmetry.space_group_name_H-M   'P 1'
#
loop_
_entity.id
_entity.type
_entity.pdbx_description
1 polymer ?
#
loop_
_entity_poly.entity_id
_entity_poly.type
_entity_poly.pdbx_seq_one_letter_code
_entity_poly.pdbx_strand_id
1 'polypeptide(L)' 'MNENGEIESIGQKLDLYYIPTRDPDAFADGAPFEYFEESQAKEAIVFAERLIQIVKEKLK' A
#
# COMPACT_ATOMS: atom_id res chain seq x y z
N MET A 1 22.36 -1.72 -3.45
CA MET A 1 20.91 -1.67 -3.71
C MET A 1 20.41 -0.32 -3.25
N ASN A 2 19.60 0.37 -4.06
CA ASN A 2 19.07 1.69 -3.73
C ASN A 2 17.84 1.53 -2.82
N GLU A 3 18.08 1.22 -1.53
CA GLU A 3 17.03 0.97 -0.53
C GLU A 3 16.01 2.11 -0.46
N ASN A 4 16.45 3.36 -0.62
CA ASN A 4 15.57 4.53 -0.65
C ASN A 4 14.58 4.46 -1.81
N GLY A 5 15.01 3.99 -2.99
CA GLY A 5 14.13 3.82 -4.14
C GLY A 5 13.09 2.70 -3.95
N GLU A 6 13.43 1.63 -3.23
CA GLU A 6 12.48 0.57 -2.89
C GLU A 6 11.41 1.09 -1.91
N ILE A 7 11.83 1.78 -0.84
CA ILE A 7 10.93 2.35 0.17
C ILE A 7 9.97 3.36 -0.47
N GLU A 8 10.48 4.28 -1.29
CA GLU A 8 9.64 5.29 -1.97
C GLU A 8 8.61 4.64 -2.90
N SER A 9 9.05 3.66 -3.70
CA SER A 9 8.16 2.95 -4.63
C SER A 9 7.05 2.20 -3.90
N ILE A 10 7.39 1.49 -2.82
CA ILE A 10 6.40 0.79 -2.00
C ILE A 10 5.46 1.79 -1.30
N GLY A 11 6.00 2.85 -0.72
CA GLY A 11 5.22 3.89 -0.04
C GLY A 11 4.18 4.53 -0.97
N GLN A 12 4.59 4.95 -2.16
CA GLN A 12 3.70 5.53 -3.16
C GLN A 12 2.54 4.58 -3.53
N LYS A 13 2.79 3.27 -3.62
CA LYS A 13 1.72 2.30 -3.88
C LYS A 13 0.76 2.14 -2.70
N LEU A 14 1.28 2.10 -1.48
CA LEU A 14 0.45 1.94 -0.29
C LEU A 14 -0.38 3.20 0.01
N ASP A 15 0.11 4.39 -0.31
CA ASP A 15 -0.62 5.65 -0.17
C ASP A 15 -1.92 5.67 -0.98
N LEU A 16 -1.96 4.97 -2.13
CA LEU A 16 -3.16 4.82 -2.96
C LEU A 16 -4.29 4.07 -2.25
N TYR A 17 -3.99 3.30 -1.20
CA TYR A 17 -4.98 2.54 -0.47
C TYR A 17 -5.53 3.26 0.76
N TYR A 18 -5.02 4.44 1.14
CA TYR A 18 -5.42 5.09 2.41
C TYR A 18 -6.83 5.70 2.37
N ILE A 19 -7.12 6.57 1.39
CA ILE A 19 -8.44 7.22 1.25
C ILE A 19 -9.40 6.34 0.44
N PRO A 20 -9.02 5.82 -0.75
CA PRO A 20 -9.95 5.12 -1.62
C PRO A 20 -10.55 3.85 -1.03
N THR A 21 -9.90 3.16 -0.09
CA THR A 21 -10.47 1.93 0.49
C THR A 21 -11.56 2.17 1.54
N ARG A 22 -11.74 3.42 2.01
CA ARG A 22 -12.62 3.73 3.15
C ARG A 22 -13.61 4.87 2.91
N ASP A 23 -13.37 5.71 1.91
CA ASP A 23 -14.18 6.88 1.62
C ASP A 23 -14.84 6.74 0.24
N PRO A 24 -16.17 6.54 0.16
CA PRO A 24 -16.88 6.47 -1.12
C PRO A 24 -16.68 7.71 -1.99
N ASP A 25 -16.44 8.89 -1.39
CA ASP A 25 -16.20 10.14 -2.12
C ASP A 25 -14.89 10.12 -2.92
N ALA A 26 -14.04 9.11 -2.73
CA ALA A 26 -12.85 8.87 -3.52
C ALA A 26 -13.13 8.36 -4.95
N PHE A 27 -14.37 7.95 -5.24
CA PHE A 27 -14.78 7.45 -6.56
C PHE A 27 -15.93 8.28 -7.12
N ALA A 28 -16.10 8.23 -8.44
CA ALA A 28 -17.20 8.93 -9.12
C ALA A 28 -18.57 8.29 -8.84
N ASP A 29 -18.60 7.00 -8.51
CA ASP A 29 -19.81 6.22 -8.21
C ASP A 29 -19.42 4.92 -7.46
N GLY A 30 -20.38 4.14 -6.98
CA GLY A 30 -20.15 2.83 -6.36
C GLY A 30 -19.57 2.87 -4.95
N ALA A 31 -19.30 1.69 -4.39
CA ALA A 31 -18.74 1.52 -3.07
C ALA A 31 -17.26 1.11 -3.13
N PRO A 32 -16.41 1.52 -2.16
CA PRO A 32 -14.98 1.23 -2.17
C PRO A 32 -14.58 -0.23 -2.44
N PHE A 33 -15.32 -1.20 -1.90
CA PHE A 33 -15.00 -2.62 -2.07
C PHE A 33 -15.15 -3.12 -3.52
N GLU A 34 -15.83 -2.38 -4.39
CA GLU A 34 -16.04 -2.74 -5.81
C GLU A 34 -14.81 -2.42 -6.68
N TYR A 35 -13.87 -1.64 -6.16
CA TYR A 35 -12.72 -1.12 -6.91
C TYR A 35 -11.40 -1.86 -6.63
N PHE A 36 -11.40 -2.85 -5.74
CA PHE A 36 -10.19 -3.56 -5.34
C PHE A 36 -10.32 -5.07 -5.52
N GLU A 37 -9.34 -5.64 -6.20
CA GLU A 37 -9.20 -7.07 -6.42
C GLU A 37 -8.38 -7.74 -5.31
N GLU A 38 -8.57 -9.05 -5.12
CA GLU A 38 -7.81 -9.84 -4.15
C GLU A 38 -6.28 -9.77 -4.42
N SER A 39 -5.88 -9.63 -5.68
CA SER A 39 -4.47 -9.49 -6.06
C SER A 39 -3.84 -8.20 -5.52
N GLN A 40 -4.59 -7.09 -5.51
CA GLN A 40 -4.14 -5.82 -4.94
C GLN A 40 -4.00 -5.92 -3.43
N ALA A 41 -4.94 -6.59 -2.77
CA ALA A 41 -4.86 -6.84 -1.33
C ALA A 41 -3.62 -7.68 -0.97
N LYS A 42 -3.32 -8.74 -1.74
CA LYS A 42 -2.11 -9.57 -1.55
C LYS A 42 -0.83 -8.76 -1.76
N GLU A 43 -0.77 -7.94 -2.81
CA GLU A 43 0.39 -7.09 -3.08
C GLU A 43 0.61 -6.07 -1.93
N ALA A 44 -0.47 -5.44 -1.44
CA ALA A 44 -0.41 -4.48 -0.35
C ALA A 44 0.13 -5.09 0.95
N ILE A 45 -0.27 -6.32 1.28
CA ILE A 45 0.23 -7.04 2.46
C ILE A 45 1.74 -7.29 2.34
N VAL A 46 2.19 -7.83 1.20
CA VAL A 46 3.62 -8.11 0.96
C VAL A 46 4.45 -6.83 1.08
N PHE A 47 3.96 -5.71 0.56
CA PHE A 47 4.59 -4.41 0.67
C PHE A 47 4.66 -3.86 2.09
N ALA A 48 3.58 -3.96 2.85
CA ALA A 48 3.56 -3.55 4.25
C ALA A 48 4.56 -4.39 5.08
N GLU A 49 4.59 -5.71 4.88
CA GLU A 49 5.54 -6.61 5.52
C GLU A 49 6.99 -6.23 5.18
N ARG A 50 7.26 -5.92 3.92
CA ARG A 50 8.59 -5.50 3.46
C ARG A 50 9.06 -4.22 4.14
N LEU A 51 8.22 -3.18 4.22
CA LEU A 51 8.56 -1.94 4.91
C LEU A 51 8.81 -2.17 6.41
N ILE A 52 7.96 -2.95 7.07
CA ILE A 52 8.14 -3.30 8.48
C ILE A 52 9.47 -4.03 8.70
N GLN A 53 9.84 -4.95 7.80
CA GLN A 53 11.11 -5.67 7.88
C GLN A 53 12.31 -4.73 7.74
N ILE A 54 12.28 -3.81 6.77
CA ILE A 54 13.33 -2.81 6.58
C ILE A 54 13.51 -1.96 7.85
N VAL A 55 12.41 -1.48 8.44
CA VAL A 55 12.46 -0.68 9.68
C VAL A 55 13.06 -1.48 10.83
N LYS A 56 12.65 -2.74 11.00
CA LYS A 56 13.20 -3.64 12.03
C LYS A 56 14.70 -3.88 11.85
N GLU A 57 15.19 -3.96 10.62
CA GLU A 57 16.62 -4.14 10.34
C GLU A 57 17.45 -2.89 10.68
N LYS A 58 16.88 -1.68 10.54
CA LYS A 58 17.54 -0.41 10.87
C LYS A 58 17.50 -0.06 12.36
N LEU A 59 16.56 -0.63 13.12
CA LEU A 59 16.44 -0.43 14.56
C LEU A 59 17.34 -1.36 15.38
N LYS A 60 18.00 -2.33 14.74
CA LYS A 60 19.06 -3.15 15.35
C LYS A 60 20.37 -2.37 15.42
#